data_AF-F6F2Q9-F1
#
_entry.id   AF-F6F2Q9-F1
#
_cell.length_a   1.000
_cell.length_b   1.000
_cell.length_c   1.000
_cell.angle_alpha   90.00
_cell.angle_beta   90.00
_cell.angle_gamma   90.00
#
_symmetry.space_group_name_H-M   'P 1'
#
loop_
_entity.id
_entity.type
_entity.pdbx_description
1 polymer ?
#
loop_
_entity_poly.entity_id
_entity_poly.type
_entity_poly.pdbx_seq_one_letter_code
_entity_poly.pdbx_strand_id
1 'polypeptide(L)'
;MKLYRRKEWRSFAEQVIKLHEGRCARCLTTRQQGSVLQVHHPSYVSGRKPWEYSYSECEVLCRGCHAKEHGIIMPTVGWEFTGREDLGDLSGNCDYCDTELRYIHLITHPTWGSLEVGTDCCDQLTGTTIASEYHREHNNRIRRRKSFIESPRWFRFNNSYSITYKEIFLAINKSKEGGYRISLNNIEGKIEHTSFLDAQVWAFDFIEDGQASSYLAQRARKVRERQAEGNSGSASTRRRRSAFRRCPPNS
;
A
#
# COMPACT_ATOMS: atom_id res chain seq x y z
N MET A 1 52.58 -2.78 6.54
CA MET A 1 52.87 -2.83 5.08
C MET A 1 51.69 -3.49 4.37
N LYS A 2 51.16 -2.91 3.29
CA LYS A 2 49.97 -3.42 2.58
C LYS A 2 50.29 -4.76 1.88
N LEU A 3 49.70 -5.87 2.33
CA LEU A 3 50.00 -7.25 1.87
C LEU A 3 49.83 -7.43 0.35
N TYR A 4 48.89 -6.73 -0.25
CA TYR A 4 48.60 -6.77 -1.70
C TYR A 4 49.66 -6.10 -2.59
N ARG A 5 50.70 -5.48 -2.02
CA ARG A 5 51.84 -4.96 -2.79
C ARG A 5 52.96 -5.99 -2.96
N ARG A 6 52.86 -7.14 -2.29
CA ARG A 6 53.86 -8.21 -2.33
C ARG A 6 53.81 -9.02 -3.64
N LYS A 7 54.95 -9.57 -4.04
CA LYS A 7 55.09 -10.36 -5.29
C LYS A 7 54.28 -11.65 -5.25
N GLU A 8 54.18 -12.26 -4.06
CA GLU A 8 53.44 -13.48 -3.79
C GLU A 8 51.95 -13.29 -4.10
N TRP A 9 51.37 -12.16 -3.65
CA TRP A 9 49.99 -11.81 -3.99
C TRP A 9 49.79 -11.62 -5.48
N ARG A 10 50.69 -10.90 -6.18
CA ARG A 10 50.56 -10.66 -7.63
C ARG A 10 50.61 -11.98 -8.42
N SER A 11 51.54 -12.86 -8.07
CA SER A 11 51.67 -14.18 -8.71
C SER A 11 50.44 -15.05 -8.46
N PHE A 12 50.00 -15.14 -7.20
CA PHE A 12 48.81 -15.87 -6.82
C PHE A 12 47.56 -15.34 -7.53
N ALA A 13 47.37 -14.02 -7.54
CA ALA A 13 46.22 -13.39 -8.18
C ALA A 13 46.16 -13.69 -9.68
N GLU A 14 47.30 -13.64 -10.38
CA GLU A 14 47.34 -13.96 -11.81
C GLU A 14 47.05 -15.44 -12.09
N GLN A 15 47.46 -16.35 -11.19
CA GLN A 15 47.13 -17.77 -11.29
C GLN A 15 45.63 -18.02 -11.12
N VAL A 16 45.00 -17.41 -10.10
CA VAL A 16 43.55 -17.50 -9.90
C VAL A 16 42.79 -16.91 -11.09
N ILE A 17 43.21 -15.75 -11.60
CA ILE A 17 42.62 -15.12 -12.80
C ILE A 17 42.75 -16.02 -14.03
N LYS A 18 43.89 -16.69 -14.20
CA LYS A 18 44.10 -17.66 -15.28
C LYS A 18 43.16 -18.86 -15.15
N LEU A 19 42.93 -19.37 -13.94
CA LEU A 19 42.00 -20.47 -13.69
C LEU A 19 40.53 -20.09 -13.97
N HIS A 20 40.20 -18.80 -13.83
CA HIS A 20 38.90 -18.24 -14.23
C HIS A 20 38.85 -17.77 -15.70
N GLU A 21 39.77 -18.24 -16.56
CA GLU A 21 39.83 -17.90 -17.99
C GLU A 21 39.93 -16.38 -18.26
N GLY A 22 40.43 -15.60 -17.31
CA GLY A 22 40.49 -14.14 -17.43
C GLY A 22 39.12 -13.46 -17.46
N ARG A 23 38.10 -14.06 -16.83
CA ARG A 23 36.72 -13.56 -16.77
C ARG A 23 36.25 -13.34 -15.33
N CYS A 24 35.38 -12.36 -15.15
CA CYS A 24 34.61 -12.20 -13.91
C CYS A 24 33.67 -13.41 -13.71
N ALA A 25 33.68 -14.01 -12.52
CA ALA A 25 32.84 -15.16 -12.16
C ALA A 25 31.33 -14.84 -12.15
N ARG A 26 30.95 -13.55 -12.09
CA ARG A 26 29.55 -13.12 -11.96
C ARG A 26 28.97 -12.54 -13.24
N CYS A 27 29.70 -11.65 -13.91
CA CYS A 27 29.21 -10.94 -15.10
C CYS A 27 29.97 -11.31 -16.39
N LEU A 28 30.93 -12.23 -16.30
CA LEU A 28 31.74 -12.74 -17.43
C LEU A 28 32.59 -11.70 -18.18
N THR A 29 32.62 -10.44 -17.73
CA THR A 29 33.44 -9.39 -18.33
C THR A 29 34.93 -9.69 -18.20
N THR A 30 35.70 -9.28 -19.20
CA THR A 30 37.15 -9.53 -19.33
C THR A 30 37.97 -8.23 -19.25
N ARG A 31 39.30 -8.38 -19.10
CA ARG A 31 40.26 -7.26 -19.22
C ARG A 31 40.24 -6.58 -20.60
N GLN A 32 39.96 -7.34 -21.67
CA GLN A 32 39.86 -6.81 -23.05
C GLN A 32 38.66 -5.86 -23.21
N GLN A 33 37.60 -6.08 -22.43
CA GLN A 33 36.43 -5.20 -22.36
C GLN A 33 36.64 -4.02 -21.39
N GLY A 34 37.88 -3.73 -20.99
CA GLY A 34 38.23 -2.60 -20.12
C GLY A 34 38.03 -2.83 -18.62
N SER A 35 37.66 -4.04 -18.19
CA SER A 35 37.45 -4.32 -16.76
C SER A 35 38.73 -4.70 -16.02
N VAL A 36 38.90 -4.15 -14.81
CA VAL A 36 39.93 -4.60 -13.87
C VAL A 36 39.40 -5.79 -13.09
N LEU A 37 40.09 -6.93 -13.19
CA LEU A 37 39.78 -8.16 -12.45
C LEU A 37 40.58 -8.21 -11.14
N GLN A 38 39.91 -8.64 -10.07
CA GLN A 38 40.43 -8.73 -8.72
C GLN A 38 40.07 -10.09 -8.14
N VAL A 39 40.99 -10.66 -7.35
CA VAL A 39 40.69 -11.87 -6.58
C VAL A 39 39.95 -11.47 -5.32
N HIS A 40 38.76 -12.06 -5.17
CA HIS A 40 37.89 -11.94 -4.01
C HIS A 40 38.07 -13.17 -3.11
N HIS A 41 38.16 -12.93 -1.80
CA HIS A 41 38.11 -13.98 -0.77
C HIS A 41 36.72 -13.94 -0.13
N PRO A 42 35.82 -14.91 -0.41
CA PRO A 42 34.47 -14.94 0.17
C PRO A 42 34.45 -14.99 1.70
N SER A 43 35.49 -15.55 2.30
CA SER A 43 35.66 -15.63 3.75
C SER A 43 37.10 -15.38 4.16
N TYR A 44 37.30 -14.55 5.19
CA TYR A 44 38.62 -14.29 5.76
C TYR A 44 38.88 -15.16 6.99
N VAL A 45 40.01 -15.87 7.00
CA VAL A 45 40.55 -16.60 8.16
C VAL A 45 41.65 -15.77 8.81
N SER A 46 41.53 -15.54 10.13
CA SER A 46 42.50 -14.75 10.89
C SER A 46 43.93 -15.31 10.77
N GLY A 47 44.91 -14.43 10.57
CA GLY A 47 46.33 -14.79 10.45
C GLY A 47 46.76 -15.35 9.08
N ARG A 48 45.83 -15.76 8.22
CA ARG A 48 46.14 -16.29 6.88
C ARG A 48 46.43 -15.15 5.90
N LYS A 49 47.52 -15.24 5.14
CA LYS A 49 47.89 -14.26 4.12
C LYS A 49 47.05 -14.45 2.85
N PRO A 50 46.82 -13.40 2.03
CA PRO A 50 45.96 -13.48 0.85
C PRO A 50 46.31 -14.56 -0.19
N TRP A 51 47.57 -15.00 -0.27
CA TRP A 51 48.04 -16.06 -1.18
C TRP A 51 48.19 -17.43 -0.51
N GLU A 52 47.80 -17.56 0.75
CA GLU A 52 47.78 -18.84 1.49
C GLU A 52 46.41 -19.54 1.40
N TYR A 53 45.45 -18.96 0.68
CA TYR A 53 44.16 -19.57 0.36
C TYR A 53 44.31 -20.52 -0.83
N SER A 54 43.52 -21.59 -0.86
CA SER A 54 43.39 -22.43 -2.05
C SER A 54 42.68 -21.67 -3.17
N TYR A 55 42.90 -22.09 -4.42
CA TYR A 55 42.23 -21.47 -5.56
C TYR A 55 40.71 -21.64 -5.51
N SER A 56 40.22 -22.75 -4.95
CA SER A 56 38.78 -23.00 -4.74
C SER A 56 38.14 -22.12 -3.68
N GLU A 57 38.94 -21.51 -2.79
CA GLU A 57 38.49 -20.52 -1.79
C GLU A 57 38.51 -19.09 -2.35
N CYS A 58 38.75 -18.92 -3.66
CA CYS A 58 38.87 -17.61 -4.29
C CYS A 58 37.89 -17.49 -5.46
N GLU A 59 37.36 -16.29 -5.65
CA GLU A 59 36.62 -15.93 -6.86
C GLU A 59 37.36 -14.79 -7.60
N VAL A 60 37.15 -14.69 -8.91
CA VAL A 60 37.64 -13.54 -9.70
C VAL A 60 36.47 -12.64 -10.04
N LEU A 61 36.50 -11.40 -9.56
CA LEU A 61 35.44 -10.42 -9.76
C LEU A 61 35.97 -9.20 -10.50
N CYS A 62 35.16 -8.56 -11.34
CA CYS A 62 35.46 -7.22 -11.83
C CYS A 62 35.28 -6.20 -10.70
N ARG A 63 35.86 -4.99 -10.84
CA ARG A 63 35.73 -3.91 -9.83
C ARG A 63 34.28 -3.67 -9.39
N GLY A 64 33.32 -3.73 -10.32
CA GLY A 64 31.89 -3.55 -10.02
C GLY A 64 31.33 -4.68 -9.16
N CYS A 65 31.48 -5.94 -9.59
CA CYS A 65 31.02 -7.10 -8.81
C CYS A 65 31.74 -7.21 -7.46
N HIS A 66 33.03 -6.91 -7.42
CA HIS A 66 33.82 -6.92 -6.18
C HIS A 66 33.32 -5.88 -5.18
N ALA A 67 33.00 -4.67 -5.64
CA ALA A 67 32.45 -3.63 -4.79
C ALA A 67 31.00 -3.95 -4.36
N LYS A 68 30.19 -4.56 -5.23
CA LYS A 68 28.84 -5.06 -4.87
C LYS A 68 28.90 -6.12 -3.77
N GLU A 69 29.82 -7.08 -3.88
CA GLU A 69 30.03 -8.14 -2.89
C GLU A 69 30.41 -7.58 -1.52
N HIS A 70 31.24 -6.54 -1.49
CA HIS A 70 31.59 -5.86 -0.24
C HIS A 70 30.56 -4.82 0.23
N GLY A 71 29.37 -4.75 -0.38
CA GLY A 71 28.35 -3.77 -0.01
C GLY A 71 28.80 -2.31 -0.20
N ILE A 72 29.74 -2.07 -1.12
CA ILE A 72 30.20 -0.72 -1.49
C ILE A 72 29.29 -0.14 -2.59
N ILE A 73 28.68 -1.00 -3.42
CA ILE A 73 27.72 -0.60 -4.45
C ILE A 73 26.34 -1.11 -4.07
N MET A 74 25.38 -0.20 -4.04
CA MET A 74 23.98 -0.47 -3.72
C MET A 74 23.35 -1.46 -4.72
N PRO A 75 22.58 -2.46 -4.27
CA PRO A 75 21.79 -3.32 -5.14
C PRO A 75 20.79 -2.53 -5.98
N THR A 76 20.65 -2.84 -7.27
CA THR A 76 19.70 -2.18 -8.17
C THR A 76 18.33 -2.85 -8.21
N VAL A 77 18.18 -4.01 -7.56
CA VAL A 77 16.99 -4.87 -7.54
C VAL A 77 16.96 -5.65 -6.22
N GLY A 78 15.84 -6.30 -5.92
CA GLY A 78 15.68 -7.13 -4.71
C GLY A 78 15.25 -6.33 -3.48
N TRP A 79 14.71 -5.14 -3.70
CA TRP A 79 14.16 -4.30 -2.64
C TRP A 79 12.71 -4.68 -2.36
N GLU A 80 12.32 -4.65 -1.11
CA GLU A 80 10.96 -4.93 -0.65
C GLU A 80 10.33 -3.63 -0.16
N PHE A 81 9.08 -3.39 -0.58
CA PHE A 81 8.30 -2.25 -0.09
C PHE A 81 7.83 -2.50 1.35
N THR A 82 8.08 -1.54 2.25
CA THR A 82 7.75 -1.68 3.67
C THR A 82 6.76 -0.65 4.19
N GLY A 83 6.78 0.56 3.66
CA GLY A 83 5.96 1.63 4.18
C GLY A 83 5.96 2.88 3.33
N ARG A 84 5.18 3.87 3.77
CA ARG A 84 5.10 5.17 3.12
C ARG A 84 4.75 6.27 4.11
N GLU A 85 5.16 7.48 3.81
CA GLU A 85 4.89 8.67 4.61
C GLU A 85 4.59 9.88 3.71
N ASP A 86 3.67 10.76 4.16
CA ASP A 86 3.44 12.07 3.56
C ASP A 86 3.96 13.11 4.55
N LEU A 87 5.06 13.77 4.18
CA LEU A 87 5.69 14.81 5.00
C LEU A 87 4.84 16.08 5.07
N GLY A 88 3.83 16.22 4.20
CA GLY A 88 2.96 17.38 4.10
C GLY A 88 3.53 18.50 3.23
N ASP A 89 4.86 18.63 3.15
CA ASP A 89 5.59 19.57 2.31
C ASP A 89 6.76 18.89 1.57
N LEU A 90 7.48 19.65 0.75
CA LEU A 90 8.60 19.15 -0.05
C LEU A 90 9.91 19.26 0.76
N SER A 91 10.01 18.47 1.84
CA SER A 91 11.10 18.57 2.82
C SER A 91 11.98 17.30 2.94
N GLY A 92 11.62 16.22 2.28
CA GLY A 92 12.42 14.99 2.22
C GLY A 92 13.36 14.98 1.04
N ASN A 93 14.31 14.04 1.02
CA ASN A 93 15.19 13.79 -0.11
C ASN A 93 15.19 12.30 -0.44
N CYS A 94 15.23 11.98 -1.73
CA CYS A 94 15.33 10.60 -2.18
C CYS A 94 16.74 10.06 -1.94
N ASP A 95 16.90 9.01 -1.14
CA ASP A 95 18.21 8.40 -0.87
C ASP A 95 18.90 7.85 -2.14
N TYR A 96 18.15 7.61 -3.21
CA TYR A 96 18.67 7.08 -4.47
C TYR A 96 19.10 8.15 -5.47
N CYS A 97 18.30 9.20 -5.66
CA CYS A 97 18.51 10.21 -6.71
C CYS A 97 18.57 11.66 -6.21
N ASP A 98 18.50 11.87 -4.88
CA ASP A 98 18.58 13.16 -4.19
C ASP A 98 17.46 14.16 -4.50
N THR A 99 16.47 13.76 -5.31
CA THR A 99 15.29 14.58 -5.62
C THR A 99 14.52 14.88 -4.35
N GLU A 100 14.10 16.13 -4.17
CA GLU A 100 13.26 16.53 -3.03
C GLU A 100 11.88 15.85 -3.10
N LEU A 101 11.40 15.37 -1.96
CA LEU A 101 10.20 14.55 -1.83
C LEU A 101 9.24 15.14 -0.80
N ARG A 102 7.95 14.98 -1.10
CA ARG A 102 6.86 15.09 -0.12
C ARG A 102 6.37 13.72 0.31
N TYR A 103 6.24 12.82 -0.65
CA TYR A 103 5.80 11.45 -0.41
C TYR A 103 7.02 10.54 -0.43
N ILE A 104 7.29 9.92 0.71
CA ILE A 104 8.38 8.98 0.89
C ILE A 104 7.83 7.56 0.83
N HIS A 105 8.55 6.66 0.15
CA HIS A 105 8.33 5.23 0.17
C HIS A 105 9.53 4.55 0.83
N LEU A 106 9.27 3.80 1.91
CA LEU A 106 10.28 3.07 2.64
C LEU A 106 10.47 1.70 1.98
N ILE A 107 11.68 1.41 1.56
CA ILE A 107 12.07 0.13 0.96
C ILE A 107 13.23 -0.50 1.72
N THR A 108 13.32 -1.83 1.74
CA THR A 108 14.38 -2.56 2.44
C THR A 108 15.03 -3.61 1.57
N HIS A 109 16.33 -3.80 1.72
CA HIS A 109 17.09 -4.88 1.09
C HIS A 109 17.87 -5.68 2.13
N PRO A 110 17.85 -7.04 2.11
CA PRO A 110 18.44 -7.88 3.16
C PRO A 110 19.92 -7.61 3.45
N THR A 111 20.69 -7.22 2.43
CA THR A 111 22.14 -6.98 2.55
C THR A 111 22.53 -5.50 2.60
N TRP A 112 21.57 -4.57 2.57
CA TRP A 112 21.85 -3.13 2.54
C TRP A 112 21.18 -2.36 3.68
N GLY A 113 19.97 -2.76 4.08
CA GLY A 113 19.16 -2.01 5.04
C GLY A 113 18.01 -1.29 4.35
N SER A 114 17.61 -0.14 4.88
CA SER A 114 16.44 0.62 4.44
C SER A 114 16.83 1.85 3.63
N LEU A 115 15.95 2.28 2.74
CA LEU A 115 16.02 3.57 2.06
C LEU A 115 14.65 4.27 2.04
N GLU A 116 14.70 5.59 2.01
CA GLU A 116 13.58 6.49 1.79
C GLU A 116 13.66 7.04 0.36
N VAL A 117 12.72 6.63 -0.50
CA VAL A 117 12.79 6.95 -1.93
C VAL A 117 11.48 7.51 -2.48
N GLY A 118 11.60 8.22 -3.61
CA GLY A 118 10.45 8.73 -4.35
C GLY A 118 9.72 7.64 -5.15
N THR A 119 8.56 7.98 -5.70
CA THR A 119 7.67 7.06 -6.43
C THR A 119 8.39 6.25 -7.51
N ASP A 120 9.10 6.91 -8.42
CA ASP A 120 9.75 6.25 -9.55
C ASP A 120 10.92 5.36 -9.10
N CYS A 121 11.65 5.79 -8.08
CA CYS A 121 12.77 5.04 -7.52
C CYS A 121 12.30 3.79 -6.77
N CYS A 122 11.17 3.89 -6.05
CA CYS A 122 10.54 2.74 -5.40
C CYS A 122 10.15 1.67 -6.43
N ASP A 123 9.43 2.06 -7.49
CA ASP A 123 9.00 1.13 -8.53
C ASP A 123 10.20 0.48 -9.23
N GLN A 124 11.24 1.26 -9.52
CA GLN A 124 12.47 0.76 -10.13
C GLN A 124 13.21 -0.26 -9.23
N LEU A 125 13.44 0.08 -7.96
CA LEU A 125 14.26 -0.74 -7.06
C LEU A 125 13.53 -2.01 -6.59
N THR A 126 12.21 -1.92 -6.42
CA THR A 126 11.37 -3.08 -6.06
C THR A 126 10.97 -3.94 -7.27
N GLY A 127 11.01 -3.37 -8.48
CA GLY A 127 10.48 -4.01 -9.69
C GLY A 127 8.96 -4.13 -9.69
N THR A 128 8.26 -3.28 -8.94
CA THR A 128 6.79 -3.27 -8.82
C THR A 128 6.21 -1.92 -9.24
N THR A 129 4.87 -1.78 -9.24
CA THR A 129 4.15 -0.52 -9.51
C THR A 129 3.43 0.02 -8.27
N ILE A 130 3.77 -0.49 -7.08
CA ILE A 130 3.05 -0.21 -5.83
C ILE A 130 3.03 1.29 -5.53
N ALA A 131 4.15 1.98 -5.71
CA ALA A 131 4.24 3.40 -5.40
C ALA A 131 3.45 4.25 -6.40
N SER A 132 3.59 3.97 -7.70
CA SER A 132 2.87 4.73 -8.74
C SER A 132 1.37 4.47 -8.74
N GLU A 133 0.93 3.24 -8.49
CA GLU A 133 -0.50 2.91 -8.33
C GLU A 133 -1.11 3.61 -7.14
N TYR A 134 -0.42 3.61 -6.01
CA TYR A 134 -0.86 4.33 -4.82
C TYR A 134 -0.97 5.84 -5.09
N HIS A 135 0.05 6.45 -5.67
CA HIS A 135 0.03 7.89 -5.97
C HIS A 135 -1.08 8.24 -6.98
N ARG A 136 -1.30 7.39 -7.98
CA ARG A 136 -2.39 7.54 -8.95
C ARG A 136 -3.76 7.48 -8.27
N GLU A 137 -3.98 6.49 -7.40
CA GLU A 137 -5.26 6.34 -6.71
C GLU A 137 -5.52 7.49 -5.73
N HIS A 138 -4.49 7.95 -5.02
CA HIS A 138 -4.58 9.13 -4.17
C HIS A 138 -5.04 10.37 -4.95
N ASN A 139 -4.39 10.66 -6.09
CA ASN A 139 -4.75 11.78 -6.95
C ASN A 139 -6.17 11.63 -7.51
N ASN A 140 -6.55 10.42 -7.92
CA ASN A 140 -7.90 10.15 -8.41
C ASN A 140 -8.95 10.35 -7.31
N ARG A 141 -8.68 9.92 -6.07
CA ARG A 141 -9.56 10.15 -4.92
C ARG A 141 -9.76 11.64 -4.65
N ILE A 142 -8.68 12.43 -4.66
CA ILE A 142 -8.76 13.90 -4.51
C ILE A 142 -9.59 14.51 -5.63
N ARG A 143 -9.36 14.12 -6.89
CA ARG A 143 -10.12 14.60 -8.04
C ARG A 143 -11.61 14.28 -7.89
N ARG A 144 -11.94 13.02 -7.56
CA ARG A 144 -13.33 12.58 -7.32
C ARG A 144 -13.98 13.38 -6.19
N ARG A 145 -13.24 13.66 -5.10
CA ARG A 145 -13.73 14.48 -3.98
C ARG A 145 -14.09 15.89 -4.43
N LYS A 146 -13.18 16.58 -5.13
CA LYS A 146 -13.42 17.93 -5.67
C LYS A 146 -14.62 17.94 -6.62
N SER A 147 -14.64 17.02 -7.59
CA SER A 147 -15.75 16.90 -8.54
C SER A 147 -17.09 16.57 -7.89
N PHE A 148 -17.08 15.82 -6.78
CA PHE A 148 -18.28 15.54 -6.00
C PHE A 148 -18.78 16.81 -5.28
N ILE A 149 -17.89 17.56 -4.62
CA ILE A 149 -18.24 18.79 -3.89
C ILE A 149 -18.77 19.86 -4.84
N GLU A 150 -18.10 20.06 -5.98
CA GLU A 150 -18.41 21.09 -6.98
C GLU A 150 -19.46 20.63 -8.01
N SER A 151 -20.06 19.45 -7.81
CA SER A 151 -20.92 18.86 -8.82
C SER A 151 -22.16 19.73 -9.11
N PRO A 152 -22.46 20.06 -10.37
CA PRO A 152 -23.70 20.76 -10.72
C PRO A 152 -24.95 19.89 -10.53
N ARG A 153 -24.76 18.59 -10.26
CA ARG A 153 -25.84 17.63 -9.97
C ARG A 153 -26.40 17.75 -8.56
N TRP A 154 -25.78 18.56 -7.70
CA TRP A 154 -26.37 18.91 -6.41
C TRP A 154 -27.66 19.70 -6.63
N PHE A 155 -28.78 19.11 -6.21
CA PHE A 155 -30.08 19.76 -6.20
C PHE A 155 -30.30 20.45 -4.85
N ARG A 156 -30.72 21.72 -4.88
CA ARG A 156 -31.00 22.51 -3.68
C ARG A 156 -32.49 22.81 -3.59
N PHE A 157 -33.11 22.44 -2.48
CA PHE A 157 -34.51 22.76 -2.20
C PHE A 157 -34.71 23.10 -0.73
N ASN A 158 -35.25 24.30 -0.46
CA ASN A 158 -35.36 24.87 0.89
C ASN A 158 -34.03 24.78 1.65
N ASN A 159 -34.04 24.13 2.81
CA ASN A 159 -32.88 23.91 3.68
C ASN A 159 -32.21 22.54 3.44
N SER A 160 -32.42 21.93 2.26
CA SER A 160 -31.91 20.62 1.91
C SER A 160 -31.11 20.66 0.59
N TYR A 161 -30.00 19.93 0.58
CA TYR A 161 -29.15 19.70 -0.58
C TYR A 161 -29.10 18.22 -0.86
N SER A 162 -29.34 17.77 -2.08
CA SER A 162 -29.37 16.35 -2.40
C SER A 162 -28.66 16.00 -3.70
N ILE A 163 -28.08 14.81 -3.76
CA ILE A 163 -27.44 14.25 -4.95
C ILE A 163 -27.55 12.73 -4.92
N THR A 164 -27.62 12.10 -6.08
CA THR A 164 -27.41 10.65 -6.19
C THR A 164 -25.96 10.38 -6.58
N TYR A 165 -25.25 9.61 -5.76
CA TYR A 165 -23.84 9.28 -5.96
C TYR A 165 -23.60 7.79 -5.66
N LYS A 166 -23.00 7.07 -6.61
CA LYS A 166 -22.78 5.60 -6.53
C LYS A 166 -24.05 4.84 -6.07
N GLU A 167 -25.17 5.14 -6.71
CA GLU A 167 -26.49 4.54 -6.43
C GLU A 167 -27.06 4.83 -5.04
N ILE A 168 -26.43 5.72 -4.27
CA ILE A 168 -26.89 6.17 -2.96
C ILE A 168 -27.50 7.56 -3.11
N PHE A 169 -28.76 7.70 -2.70
CA PHE A 169 -29.39 9.01 -2.56
C PHE A 169 -28.89 9.67 -1.28
N LEU A 170 -28.15 10.76 -1.44
CA LEU A 170 -27.60 11.55 -0.36
C LEU A 170 -28.40 12.85 -0.22
N ALA A 171 -28.80 13.19 1.01
CA ALA A 171 -29.34 14.49 1.35
C ALA A 171 -28.61 15.09 2.55
N ILE A 172 -28.33 16.39 2.51
CA ILE A 172 -27.72 17.17 3.57
C ILE A 172 -28.74 18.24 3.96
N ASN A 173 -29.27 18.13 5.18
CA ASN A 173 -30.32 19.00 5.72
C ASN A 173 -29.72 19.96 6.74
N LYS A 174 -30.01 21.25 6.59
CA LYS A 174 -29.63 22.26 7.57
C LYS A 174 -30.60 22.22 8.76
N SER A 175 -30.06 22.05 9.96
CA SER A 175 -30.83 22.06 11.22
C SER A 175 -31.23 23.48 11.60
N LYS A 176 -32.23 23.60 12.51
CA LYS A 176 -32.66 24.90 13.05
C LYS A 176 -31.56 25.58 13.87
N GLU A 177 -30.66 24.78 14.45
CA GLU A 177 -29.54 25.23 15.29
C GLU A 177 -28.31 25.62 14.46
N GLY A 178 -28.38 25.49 13.12
CA GLY A 178 -27.36 25.96 12.19
C GLY A 178 -26.38 24.88 11.70
N GLY A 179 -26.45 23.67 12.24
CA GLY A 179 -25.66 22.52 11.81
C GLY A 179 -26.22 21.81 10.57
N TYR A 180 -25.52 20.78 10.11
CA TYR A 180 -25.88 19.99 8.92
C TYR A 180 -25.95 18.51 9.26
N ARG A 181 -27.07 17.85 8.90
CA ARG A 181 -27.26 16.41 9.06
C ARG A 181 -27.36 15.71 7.72
N ILE A 182 -26.78 14.51 7.67
CA ILE A 182 -26.70 13.71 6.47
C ILE A 182 -27.74 12.60 6.52
N SER A 183 -28.45 12.41 5.42
CA SER A 183 -29.39 11.33 5.19
C SER A 183 -28.98 10.49 3.98
N LEU A 184 -29.00 9.17 4.12
CA LEU A 184 -28.67 8.22 3.05
C LEU A 184 -29.91 7.36 2.74
N ASN A 185 -30.39 7.36 1.50
CA ASN A 185 -31.63 6.64 1.11
C ASN A 185 -32.80 6.92 2.07
N ASN A 186 -33.01 8.19 2.41
CA ASN A 186 -34.02 8.68 3.36
C ASN A 186 -33.85 8.23 4.82
N ILE A 187 -32.69 7.67 5.15
CA ILE A 187 -32.32 7.35 6.52
C ILE A 187 -31.49 8.50 7.07
N GLU A 188 -32.07 9.25 8.00
CA GLU A 188 -31.38 10.35 8.68
C GLU A 188 -30.28 9.81 9.62
N GLY A 189 -29.08 10.37 9.47
CA GLY A 189 -27.94 10.17 10.35
C GLY A 189 -28.08 10.97 11.64
N LYS A 190 -27.28 10.59 12.64
CA LYS A 190 -27.29 11.25 13.96
C LYS A 190 -26.17 12.28 14.13
N ILE A 191 -25.20 12.27 13.21
CA ILE A 191 -24.02 13.14 13.29
C ILE A 191 -24.42 14.50 12.72
N GLU A 192 -24.08 15.54 13.47
CA GLU A 192 -24.27 16.93 13.08
C GLU A 192 -22.92 17.55 12.76
N HIS A 193 -22.81 18.13 11.56
CA HIS A 193 -21.60 18.75 11.04
C HIS A 193 -21.69 20.27 11.16
N THR A 194 -20.54 20.89 11.40
CA THR A 194 -20.36 22.33 11.60
C THR A 194 -20.59 23.14 10.34
N SER A 195 -20.21 22.61 9.17
CA SER A 195 -20.39 23.28 7.90
C SER A 195 -20.93 22.34 6.82
N PHE A 196 -21.48 22.93 5.76
CA PHE A 196 -21.94 22.19 4.59
C PHE A 196 -20.78 21.43 3.93
N LEU A 197 -19.59 22.04 3.85
CA LEU A 197 -18.40 21.42 3.29
C LEU A 197 -17.95 20.22 4.13
N ASP A 198 -17.94 20.33 5.46
CA ASP A 198 -17.60 19.21 6.34
C ASP A 198 -18.56 18.03 6.14
N ALA A 199 -19.86 18.32 5.98
CA ALA A 199 -20.86 17.31 5.68
C ALA A 199 -20.64 16.67 4.29
N GLN A 200 -20.28 17.45 3.27
CA GLN A 200 -19.95 16.93 1.94
C GLN A 200 -18.70 16.04 1.96
N VAL A 201 -17.63 16.47 2.61
CA VAL A 201 -16.38 15.71 2.73
C VAL A 201 -16.62 14.41 3.48
N TRP A 202 -17.33 14.48 4.61
CA TRP A 202 -17.67 13.28 5.38
C TRP A 202 -18.53 12.31 4.57
N ALA A 203 -19.56 12.80 3.88
CA ALA A 203 -20.42 11.96 3.05
C ALA A 203 -19.65 11.27 1.92
N PHE A 204 -18.74 12.01 1.27
CA PHE A 204 -17.88 11.46 0.22
C PHE A 204 -17.01 10.34 0.77
N ASP A 205 -16.29 10.56 1.87
CA ASP A 205 -15.43 9.55 2.47
C ASP A 205 -16.21 8.33 2.95
N PHE A 206 -17.36 8.54 3.60
CA PHE A 206 -18.23 7.47 4.07
C PHE A 206 -18.76 6.59 2.92
N ILE A 207 -19.01 7.17 1.74
CA ILE A 207 -19.45 6.44 0.55
C ILE A 207 -18.27 5.77 -0.18
N GLU A 208 -17.17 6.50 -0.43
CA GLU A 208 -16.00 5.97 -1.13
C GLU A 208 -15.36 4.79 -0.39
N ASP A 209 -15.31 4.86 0.94
CA ASP A 209 -14.71 3.82 1.77
C ASP A 209 -15.65 2.60 1.96
N GLY A 210 -16.82 2.58 1.31
CA GLY A 210 -17.79 1.48 1.35
C GLY A 210 -18.58 1.34 2.65
N GLN A 211 -18.38 2.26 3.60
CA GLN A 211 -19.07 2.26 4.89
C GLN A 211 -20.57 2.52 4.73
N ALA A 212 -20.96 3.39 3.80
CA ALA A 212 -22.36 3.67 3.49
C ALA A 212 -23.12 2.42 3.03
N SER A 213 -22.57 1.66 2.08
CA SER A 213 -23.16 0.42 1.57
C SER A 213 -23.30 -0.62 2.68
N SER A 214 -22.26 -0.77 3.51
CA SER A 214 -22.26 -1.68 4.66
C SER A 214 -23.34 -1.30 5.68
N TYR A 215 -23.44 -0.01 6.01
CA TYR A 215 -24.45 0.54 6.92
C TYR A 215 -25.88 0.27 6.42
N LEU A 216 -26.15 0.56 5.15
CA LEU A 216 -27.45 0.35 4.53
C LEU A 216 -27.83 -1.15 4.49
N ALA A 217 -26.89 -2.03 4.14
CA ALA A 217 -27.10 -3.47 4.12
C ALA A 217 -27.44 -4.04 5.50
N GLN A 218 -26.69 -3.65 6.54
CA GLN A 218 -26.96 -4.06 7.92
C GLN A 218 -28.35 -3.61 8.39
N ARG A 219 -28.74 -2.38 8.05
CA ARG A 219 -30.05 -1.84 8.42
C ARG A 219 -31.18 -2.55 7.69
N ALA A 220 -31.04 -2.83 6.39
CA ALA A 220 -32.00 -3.61 5.63
C ALA A 220 -32.19 -5.02 6.22
N ARG A 221 -31.10 -5.66 6.67
CA ARG A 221 -31.17 -6.95 7.38
C ARG A 221 -32.00 -6.84 8.66
N LYS A 222 -31.71 -5.87 9.54
CA LYS A 222 -32.46 -5.66 10.79
C LYS A 222 -33.95 -5.38 10.57
N VAL A 223 -34.29 -4.63 9.52
CA VAL A 223 -35.70 -4.36 9.17
C VAL A 223 -36.41 -5.66 8.78
N ARG A 224 -35.76 -6.51 7.95
CA ARG A 224 -36.32 -7.82 7.56
C ARG A 224 -36.48 -8.77 8.74
N GLU A 225 -35.49 -8.84 9.64
CA GLU A 225 -35.55 -9.67 10.85
C GLU A 225 -36.72 -9.27 11.75
N ARG A 226 -36.89 -7.96 12.03
CA ARG A 226 -38.02 -7.44 12.83
C ARG A 226 -39.38 -7.72 12.18
N GLN A 227 -39.46 -7.63 10.85
CA GLN A 227 -40.69 -7.97 10.12
C GLN A 227 -41.02 -9.46 10.21
N ALA A 228 -40.02 -10.35 10.19
CA ALA A 228 -40.21 -11.79 10.36
C ALA A 228 -40.65 -12.17 11.80
N GLU A 229 -40.08 -11.53 12.82
CA GLU A 229 -40.47 -11.71 14.23
C GLU A 229 -41.89 -11.18 14.51
N GLY A 230 -42.25 -10.04 13.92
CA GLY A 230 -43.62 -9.50 14.02
C GLY A 230 -44.67 -10.37 13.33
N ASN A 231 -44.32 -11.06 12.23
CA ASN A 231 -45.25 -11.91 11.48
C ASN A 231 -45.42 -13.31 12.08
N SER A 232 -44.44 -13.79 12.87
CA SER A 232 -44.56 -15.06 13.61
C SER A 232 -45.38 -14.92 14.90
N GLY A 233 -45.43 -13.72 15.51
CA GLY A 233 -46.31 -13.42 16.64
C GLY A 233 -47.80 -13.38 16.29
N SER A 234 -48.16 -12.95 15.07
CA SER A 234 -49.57 -12.82 14.62
C SER A 234 -50.20 -14.16 14.18
N ALA A 235 -49.40 -15.18 13.85
CA ALA A 235 -49.88 -16.51 13.49
C ALA A 235 -50.32 -17.34 14.72
N SER A 236 -49.81 -17.05 15.92
CA SER A 236 -50.14 -17.79 17.14
C SER A 236 -51.52 -17.45 17.73
N THR A 237 -52.06 -16.27 17.42
CA THR A 237 -53.34 -15.78 18.01
C THR A 237 -54.58 -16.20 17.22
N ARG A 238 -54.45 -16.79 16.02
CA ARG A 238 -55.59 -17.21 15.18
C ARG A 238 -56.04 -18.67 15.35
N ARG A 239 -55.40 -19.47 16.21
CA ARG A 239 -55.80 -20.87 16.51
C ARG A 239 -56.48 -21.06 17.88
N ARG A 240 -57.36 -20.13 18.30
CA ARG A 240 -58.25 -20.34 19.47
C ARG A 240 -59.64 -19.70 19.30
N ARG A 241 -60.35 -19.92 18.18
CA ARG A 241 -61.80 -19.70 18.10
C ARG A 241 -62.45 -20.64 17.09
N SER A 242 -62.53 -21.93 17.40
CA SER A 242 -63.46 -22.85 16.71
C SER A 242 -63.74 -24.10 17.54
N ALA A 243 -64.36 -23.92 18.71
CA ALA A 243 -65.11 -24.99 19.37
C ALA A 243 -66.06 -24.32 20.34
N PHE A 244 -67.36 -24.42 20.08
CA PHE A 244 -68.50 -24.41 21.01
C PHE A 244 -69.74 -23.87 20.30
N ARG A 245 -70.46 -24.77 19.61
CA ARG A 245 -71.94 -24.84 19.62
C ARG A 245 -72.34 -26.28 19.33
N ARG A 246 -72.75 -27.01 20.36
CA ARG A 246 -73.67 -28.15 20.25
C ARG A 246 -74.82 -27.87 21.22
N CYS A 247 -76.01 -27.70 20.67
CA CYS A 247 -77.26 -27.65 21.42
C CYS A 247 -77.63 -29.07 21.91
N PRO A 248 -78.34 -29.21 23.04
CA PRO A 248 -78.93 -30.49 23.45
C PRO A 248 -80.30 -30.70 22.79
N PRO A 249 -80.80 -31.96 22.72
CA PRO A 249 -82.12 -32.24 22.17
C PRO A 249 -83.21 -32.05 23.24
N ASN A 250 -84.34 -31.48 22.82
CA ASN A 250 -85.58 -31.45 23.61
C ASN A 250 -86.23 -32.84 23.63
N SER A 251 -86.74 -33.21 24.80
CA SER A 251 -87.88 -34.12 24.98
C SER A 251 -89.14 -33.29 25.18
#